data_AF-A0A4Q3RVY8-F1
#
_entry.id   AF-A0A4Q3RVY8-F1
#
_cell.length_a   1.000
_cell.length_b   1.000
_cell.length_c   1.000
_cell.angle_alpha   90.00
_cell.angle_beta   90.00
_cell.angle_gamma   90.00
#
_symmetry.space_group_name_H-M   'P 1'
#
loop_
_entity.id
_entity.type
_entity.pdbx_description
1 polymer ?
#
loop_
_entity_poly.entity_id
_entity_poly.type
_entity_poly.pdbx_seq_one_letter_code
_entity_poly.pdbx_strand_id
1 'polypeptide(L)'
;MDLIKGKLKLLDRFIIGKYLGTFFYTLCVFVLIIIIFDLSEKLDNFLENNLSLWEVVSQYYAGSIPYYVNMLSPLINFIAVIFFTAKMADQTEIVPILSGGVSFRRFLVPYFISASIIFGANLASNLFLLPHTNKLMNEFINSYVDKKKELGNRTNIHMRLDSNTYVYMESFDSKTNTGYRFNLDNFKGDTLYKKLVSD
;
A
#
# COMPACT_ATOMS: atom_id res chain seq x y z
N MET A 1 -25.58 -21.04 -12.03
CA MET A 1 -24.36 -20.71 -11.25
C MET A 1 -23.56 -21.99 -11.13
N ASP A 2 -23.18 -22.57 -12.28
CA ASP A 2 -22.81 -24.00 -12.40
C ASP A 2 -21.54 -24.22 -13.25
N LEU A 3 -20.83 -23.15 -13.58
CA LEU A 3 -19.59 -23.20 -14.37
C LEU A 3 -18.34 -23.55 -13.54
N ILE A 4 -18.43 -23.51 -12.21
CA ILE A 4 -17.25 -23.61 -11.32
C ILE A 4 -17.21 -24.94 -10.55
N LYS A 5 -18.35 -25.62 -10.34
CA LYS A 5 -18.42 -26.85 -9.52
C LYS A 5 -17.88 -28.12 -10.18
N GLY A 6 -17.48 -28.09 -11.45
CA GLY A 6 -17.04 -29.29 -12.20
C GLY A 6 -15.57 -29.36 -12.65
N LYS A 7 -14.70 -28.37 -12.36
CA LYS A 7 -13.38 -28.27 -13.06
C LYS A 7 -12.13 -28.00 -12.21
N LEU A 8 -12.21 -27.99 -10.88
CA LEU A 8 -11.01 -28.01 -10.03
C LEU A 8 -10.63 -29.47 -9.77
N LYS A 9 -9.61 -29.95 -10.50
CA LYS A 9 -9.04 -31.27 -10.27
C LYS A 9 -8.20 -31.22 -8.98
N LEU A 10 -7.96 -32.37 -8.36
CA LEU A 10 -7.12 -32.50 -7.16
C LEU A 10 -5.79 -31.75 -7.31
N LEU A 11 -5.20 -31.82 -8.51
CA LEU A 11 -3.98 -31.12 -8.92
C LEU A 11 -4.09 -29.60 -8.79
N ASP A 12 -5.20 -28.99 -9.22
CA ASP A 12 -5.38 -27.55 -9.19
C ASP A 12 -5.42 -27.05 -7.74
N ARG A 13 -6.18 -27.73 -6.88
CA ARG A 13 -6.27 -27.42 -5.44
C ARG A 13 -4.92 -27.58 -4.75
N PHE A 14 -4.15 -28.59 -5.13
CA PHE A 14 -2.82 -28.84 -4.59
C PHE A 14 -1.83 -27.72 -4.94
N ILE A 15 -1.75 -27.33 -6.22
CA ILE A 15 -0.88 -26.25 -6.69
C ILE A 15 -1.30 -24.91 -6.08
N ILE A 16 -2.59 -24.59 -6.09
CA ILE A 16 -3.13 -23.35 -5.50
C ILE A 16 -2.80 -23.28 -4.02
N GLY A 17 -3.03 -24.36 -3.26
CA GLY A 17 -2.75 -24.42 -1.84
C GLY A 17 -1.27 -24.21 -1.51
N LYS A 18 -0.36 -24.87 -2.23
CA LYS A 18 1.08 -24.70 -2.02
C LYS A 18 1.56 -23.30 -2.41
N TYR A 19 1.08 -22.74 -3.52
CA TYR A 19 1.46 -21.40 -3.97
C TYR A 19 0.92 -20.31 -3.02
N LEU A 20 -0.37 -20.30 -2.72
CA LEU A 20 -0.94 -19.32 -1.79
C LEU A 20 -0.34 -19.48 -0.39
N GLY A 21 -0.12 -20.71 0.07
CA GLY A 21 0.55 -20.98 1.34
C GLY A 21 1.96 -20.37 1.39
N THR A 22 2.74 -20.54 0.33
CA THR A 22 4.09 -19.95 0.22
C THR A 22 4.01 -18.43 0.18
N PHE A 23 3.07 -17.86 -0.60
CA PHE A 23 2.86 -16.41 -0.67
C PHE A 23 2.53 -15.81 0.70
N PHE A 24 1.52 -16.34 1.40
CA PHE A 24 1.13 -15.82 2.72
C PHE A 24 2.24 -16.02 3.75
N TYR A 25 2.90 -17.17 3.75
CA TYR A 25 4.01 -17.43 4.67
C TYR A 25 5.14 -16.41 4.49
N THR A 26 5.62 -16.25 3.25
CA THR A 26 6.70 -15.30 2.95
C THR A 26 6.24 -13.87 3.24
N LEU A 27 5.01 -13.48 2.89
CA LEU A 27 4.46 -12.16 3.17
C LEU A 27 4.47 -11.86 4.67
N CYS A 28 3.98 -12.78 5.50
CA CYS A 28 3.94 -12.61 6.95
C CYS A 28 5.35 -12.42 7.55
N VAL A 29 6.34 -13.19 7.09
CA VAL A 29 7.73 -13.05 7.55
C VAL A 29 8.28 -11.67 7.23
N PHE A 30 8.10 -11.19 5.99
CA PHE A 30 8.59 -9.87 5.58
C PHE A 30 7.86 -8.73 6.29
N VAL A 31 6.54 -8.83 6.46
CA VAL A 31 5.75 -7.84 7.20
C VAL A 31 6.21 -7.77 8.66
N LEU A 32 6.45 -8.92 9.31
CA LEU A 32 6.96 -8.96 10.68
C LEU A 32 8.32 -8.29 10.79
N ILE A 33 9.24 -8.57 9.85
CA ILE A 33 10.55 -7.92 9.81
C ILE A 33 10.40 -6.40 9.70
N ILE A 34 9.56 -5.90 8.78
CA ILE A 34 9.33 -4.47 8.62
C ILE A 34 8.77 -3.84 9.89
N ILE A 35 7.81 -4.49 10.56
CA ILE A 35 7.24 -4.00 11.81
C ILE A 35 8.33 -3.83 12.88
N ILE A 36 9.24 -4.79 13.00
CA ILE A 36 10.34 -4.71 13.97
C ILE A 36 11.26 -3.53 13.65
N PHE A 37 11.62 -3.35 12.37
CA PHE A 37 12.46 -2.22 11.95
C PHE A 37 11.78 -0.88 12.21
N ASP A 38 10.52 -0.73 11.81
CA ASP A 38 9.73 0.49 12.00
C ASP A 38 9.54 0.82 13.48
N LEU A 39 9.32 -0.21 14.32
CA LEU A 39 9.26 -0.06 15.77
C LEU A 39 10.59 0.43 16.32
N SER A 40 11.71 -0.16 15.90
CA SER A 40 13.04 0.20 16.37
C SER A 40 13.43 1.61 15.98
N GLU A 41 13.00 2.10 14.81
CA GLU A 41 13.31 3.47 14.34
C GLU A 41 12.49 4.52 15.10
N LYS A 42 11.25 4.20 15.48
CA LYS A 42 10.32 5.15 16.13
C LYS A 42 10.25 5.00 17.64
N LEU A 43 11.02 4.09 18.22
CA LEU A 43 10.95 3.74 19.64
C LEU A 43 11.18 4.97 20.52
N ASP A 44 12.20 5.78 20.22
CA ASP A 44 12.52 7.00 20.97
C ASP A 44 11.37 8.02 20.92
N ASN A 45 10.79 8.24 19.73
CA ASN A 45 9.64 9.15 19.55
C ASN A 45 8.38 8.69 20.31
N PHE A 46 8.17 7.38 20.44
CA PHE A 46 7.04 6.83 21.18
C PHE A 46 7.21 6.96 22.68
N LEU A 47 8.43 6.76 23.18
CA LEU A 47 8.76 6.93 24.60
C LEU A 47 8.66 8.40 25.03
N GLU A 48 9.12 9.34 24.19
CA GLU A 48 9.05 10.78 24.50
C GLU A 48 7.62 11.32 24.59
N ASN A 49 6.67 10.74 23.86
CA ASN A 49 5.27 11.20 23.85
C ASN A 49 4.36 10.48 24.87
N ASN A 50 4.89 9.64 25.78
CA ASN A 50 4.13 8.87 26.77
C ASN A 50 2.95 8.06 26.17
N LEU A 51 3.12 7.56 24.94
CA LEU A 51 2.08 6.78 24.28
C LEU A 51 1.95 5.40 24.92
N SER A 52 0.71 4.95 25.14
CA SER A 52 0.49 3.56 25.55
C SER A 52 0.86 2.62 24.40
N LEU A 53 1.60 1.55 24.69
CA LEU A 53 1.94 0.51 23.70
C LEU A 53 0.69 -0.02 22.96
N TRP A 54 -0.46 -0.03 23.64
CA TRP A 54 -1.73 -0.45 23.06
C TRP A 54 -2.26 0.52 22.00
N GLU A 55 -2.06 1.83 22.18
CA GLU A 55 -2.49 2.86 21.21
C GLU A 55 -1.63 2.80 19.95
N VAL A 56 -0.32 2.60 20.10
CA VAL A 56 0.61 2.41 18.97
C VAL A 56 0.25 1.15 18.17
N VAL A 57 -0.03 0.03 18.83
CA VAL A 57 -0.39 -1.21 18.13
C VAL A 57 -1.77 -1.12 17.46
N SER A 58 -2.77 -0.59 18.16
CA SER A 58 -4.15 -0.57 17.67
C SER A 58 -4.45 0.52 16.64
N GLN A 59 -3.80 1.68 16.71
CA GLN A 59 -4.08 2.80 15.81
C GLN A 59 -3.03 2.92 14.70
N TYR A 60 -1.75 2.83 15.05
CA TYR A 60 -0.68 2.98 14.07
C TYR A 60 -0.47 1.69 13.28
N TYR A 61 -0.17 0.56 13.94
CA TYR A 61 0.10 -0.68 13.19
C TYR A 61 -1.12 -1.27 12.48
N ALA A 62 -2.34 -1.03 12.97
CA ALA A 62 -3.56 -1.38 12.22
C ALA A 62 -3.67 -0.64 10.88
N GLY A 63 -3.17 0.60 10.82
CA GLY A 63 -3.07 1.40 9.60
C GLY A 63 -1.90 1.01 8.70
N SER A 64 -0.73 0.78 9.31
CA SER A 64 0.54 0.53 8.61
C SER A 64 0.66 -0.87 8.01
N ILE A 65 0.13 -1.91 8.68
CA ILE A 65 0.24 -3.30 8.21
C ILE A 65 -0.38 -3.47 6.80
N PRO A 66 -1.61 -3.02 6.53
CA PRO A 66 -2.18 -3.13 5.19
C PRO A 66 -1.40 -2.39 4.11
N TYR A 67 -0.80 -1.25 4.46
CA TYR A 67 0.08 -0.51 3.57
C TYR A 67 1.31 -1.35 3.18
N TYR A 68 2.01 -1.91 4.17
CA TYR A 68 3.18 -2.76 3.92
C TYR A 68 2.82 -4.03 3.15
N VAL A 69 1.69 -4.67 3.47
CA VAL A 69 1.18 -5.84 2.73
C VAL A 69 0.98 -5.49 1.26
N ASN A 70 0.34 -4.35 0.96
CA ASN A 70 0.07 -3.95 -0.41
C ASN A 70 1.37 -3.62 -1.17
N MET A 71 2.27 -2.88 -0.53
CA MET A 71 3.56 -2.48 -1.10
C MET A 71 4.44 -3.69 -1.43
N LEU A 72 4.48 -4.68 -0.53
CA LEU A 72 5.31 -5.88 -0.70
C LEU A 72 4.65 -6.93 -1.60
N SER A 73 3.33 -6.94 -1.73
CA SER A 73 2.61 -8.01 -2.42
C SER A 73 3.17 -8.35 -3.81
N PRO A 74 3.54 -7.40 -4.70
CA PRO A 74 4.10 -7.73 -6.01
C PRO A 74 5.43 -8.47 -5.92
N LEU A 75 6.32 -8.03 -5.03
CA LEU A 75 7.62 -8.66 -4.81
C LEU A 75 7.47 -10.06 -4.22
N ILE A 76 6.64 -10.20 -3.17
CA ILE A 76 6.40 -11.49 -2.53
C ILE A 76 5.68 -12.44 -3.48
N ASN A 77 4.78 -11.95 -4.33
CA ASN A 77 4.12 -12.77 -5.35
C ASN A 77 5.14 -13.40 -6.31
N PHE A 78 6.12 -12.62 -6.75
CA PHE A 78 7.19 -13.10 -7.62
C PHE A 78 8.09 -14.13 -6.92
N ILE A 79 8.51 -13.86 -5.68
CA ILE A 79 9.34 -14.79 -4.90
C ILE A 79 8.58 -16.09 -4.63
N ALA A 80 7.30 -15.97 -4.24
CA ALA A 80 6.48 -17.12 -3.90
C ALA A 80 6.27 -18.06 -5.09
N VAL A 81 6.00 -17.51 -6.29
CA VAL A 81 5.82 -18.35 -7.49
C VAL A 81 7.11 -19.07 -7.87
N ILE A 82 8.27 -18.39 -7.81
CA ILE A 82 9.57 -19.01 -8.10
C ILE A 82 9.87 -20.11 -7.08
N PHE A 83 9.77 -19.81 -5.79
CA PHE A 83 10.18 -20.73 -4.74
C PHE A 83 9.30 -21.97 -4.69
N PHE A 84 7.98 -21.79 -4.81
CA PHE A 84 7.05 -22.91 -4.88
C PHE A 84 7.31 -23.79 -6.11
N THR A 85 7.52 -23.18 -7.28
CA THR A 85 7.81 -23.93 -8.52
C THR A 85 9.13 -24.69 -8.43
N ALA A 86 10.18 -24.04 -7.92
CA ALA A 86 11.48 -24.67 -7.70
C ALA A 86 11.36 -25.87 -6.75
N LYS A 87 10.64 -25.71 -5.64
CA LYS A 87 10.40 -26.80 -4.69
C LYS A 87 9.64 -27.98 -5.31
N MET A 88 8.65 -27.72 -6.16
CA MET A 88 7.97 -28.79 -6.91
C MET A 88 8.90 -29.50 -7.90
N ALA A 89 9.80 -28.75 -8.54
CA ALA A 89 10.80 -29.31 -9.45
C ALA A 89 11.80 -30.20 -8.69
N ASP A 90 12.31 -29.73 -7.55
CA ASP A 90 13.26 -30.46 -6.69
C ASP A 90 12.64 -31.75 -6.14
N GLN A 91 11.37 -31.72 -5.76
CA GLN A 91 10.62 -32.89 -5.32
C GLN A 91 10.18 -33.79 -6.48
N THR A 92 10.60 -33.48 -7.72
CA THR A 92 10.24 -34.17 -8.96
C THR A 92 8.74 -34.24 -9.23
N GLU A 93 7.91 -33.40 -8.61
CA GLU A 93 6.45 -33.45 -8.76
C GLU A 93 6.01 -33.03 -10.17
N ILE A 94 6.75 -32.12 -10.81
CA ILE A 94 6.43 -31.60 -12.15
C ILE A 94 6.56 -32.70 -13.23
N VAL A 95 7.55 -33.58 -13.10
CA VAL A 95 7.87 -34.58 -14.15
C VAL A 95 6.72 -35.59 -14.34
N PRO A 96 6.18 -36.27 -13.29
CA PRO A 96 5.03 -37.16 -13.42
C PRO A 96 3.76 -36.45 -13.89
N ILE A 97 3.56 -35.18 -13.51
CA ILE A 97 2.38 -34.42 -13.97
C ILE A 97 2.41 -34.27 -15.50
N LEU A 98 3.55 -33.84 -16.05
CA LEU A 98 3.69 -33.62 -17.49
C LEU A 98 3.77 -34.94 -18.28
N SER A 99 4.53 -35.93 -17.78
CA SER A 99 4.63 -37.26 -18.39
C SER A 99 3.34 -38.07 -18.28
N GLY A 100 2.48 -37.77 -17.30
CA GLY A 100 1.15 -38.35 -17.12
C GLY A 100 0.09 -37.82 -18.10
N GLY A 101 0.50 -37.05 -19.12
CA GLY A 101 -0.38 -36.54 -20.18
C GLY A 101 -1.05 -35.19 -19.88
N VAL A 102 -0.67 -34.50 -18.79
CA VAL A 102 -1.16 -33.14 -18.54
C VAL A 102 -0.39 -32.15 -19.41
N SER A 103 -1.11 -31.47 -20.31
CA SER A 103 -0.50 -30.40 -21.11
C SER A 103 0.10 -29.29 -20.23
N PHE A 104 1.22 -28.71 -20.65
CA PHE A 104 1.87 -27.59 -19.96
C PHE A 104 0.92 -26.39 -19.78
N ARG A 105 0.06 -26.11 -20.77
CA ARG A 105 -0.96 -25.05 -20.67
C ARG A 105 -1.94 -25.30 -19.52
N ARG A 106 -2.40 -26.54 -19.29
CA ARG A 106 -3.29 -26.88 -18.16
C ARG A 106 -2.55 -26.76 -16.83
N PHE A 107 -1.28 -27.12 -16.79
CA PHE A 107 -0.44 -26.95 -15.59
C PHE A 107 -0.31 -25.48 -15.16
N LEU A 108 -0.31 -24.52 -16.10
CA LEU A 108 -0.27 -23.09 -15.79
C LEU A 108 -1.60 -22.49 -15.30
N VAL A 109 -2.74 -23.13 -15.56
CA VAL A 109 -4.06 -22.63 -15.13
C VAL A 109 -4.14 -22.37 -13.61
N PRO A 110 -3.73 -23.29 -12.71
CA PRO A 110 -3.76 -23.01 -11.27
C PRO A 110 -2.85 -21.84 -10.85
N TYR A 111 -1.72 -21.60 -11.55
CA TYR A 111 -0.88 -20.43 -11.30
C TYR A 111 -1.64 -19.14 -11.60
N PHE A 112 -2.32 -19.09 -12.75
CA PHE A 112 -3.11 -17.93 -13.16
C PHE A 112 -4.29 -17.67 -12.21
N ILE A 113 -4.95 -18.73 -11.74
CA ILE A 113 -6.04 -18.63 -10.75
C ILE A 113 -5.50 -18.04 -9.43
N SER A 114 -4.40 -18.56 -8.90
CA SER A 114 -3.80 -18.01 -7.68
C SER A 114 -3.36 -16.56 -7.84
N ALA A 115 -2.72 -16.21 -8.96
CA ALA A 115 -2.35 -14.83 -9.25
C ALA A 115 -3.58 -13.91 -9.35
N SER A 116 -4.68 -14.40 -9.93
CA SER A 116 -5.96 -13.66 -9.99
C SER A 116 -6.59 -13.44 -8.62
N ILE A 117 -6.47 -14.43 -7.71
CA ILE A 117 -6.93 -14.29 -6.32
C ILE A 117 -6.11 -13.20 -5.60
N ILE A 118 -4.78 -13.25 -5.71
CA ILE A 118 -3.89 -12.25 -5.12
C ILE A 118 -4.18 -10.86 -5.71
N PHE A 119 -4.37 -10.77 -7.03
CA PHE A 119 -4.76 -9.53 -7.70
C PHE A 119 -6.09 -8.98 -7.16
N GLY A 120 -7.12 -9.82 -7.08
CA GLY A 120 -8.43 -9.42 -6.56
C GLY A 120 -8.36 -8.92 -5.12
N ALA A 121 -7.59 -9.60 -4.26
CA ALA A 121 -7.37 -9.18 -2.88
C ALA A 121 -6.64 -7.82 -2.81
N ASN A 122 -5.57 -7.63 -3.60
CA ASN A 122 -4.85 -6.36 -3.65
C ASN A 122 -5.68 -5.21 -4.21
N LEU A 123 -6.49 -5.49 -5.23
CA LEU A 123 -7.40 -4.51 -5.81
C LEU A 123 -8.45 -4.07 -4.80
N ALA A 124 -9.09 -5.02 -4.10
CA ALA A 124 -10.04 -4.72 -3.04
C ALA A 124 -9.40 -3.91 -1.90
N SER A 125 -8.18 -4.29 -1.48
CA SER A 125 -7.43 -3.53 -0.48
C SER A 125 -7.13 -2.10 -0.95
N ASN A 126 -6.70 -1.91 -2.20
CA ASN A 126 -6.42 -0.59 -2.75
C ASN A 126 -7.66 0.31 -2.81
N LEU A 127 -8.81 -0.24 -3.22
CA LEU A 127 -10.02 0.53 -3.42
C LEU A 127 -10.74 0.87 -2.11
N PHE A 128 -10.81 -0.07 -1.17
CA PHE A 128 -11.65 0.06 0.02
C PHE A 128 -10.86 0.21 1.31
N LEU A 129 -9.78 -0.56 1.48
CA LEU A 129 -9.09 -0.68 2.76
C LEU A 129 -8.06 0.45 2.95
N LEU A 130 -7.15 0.61 1.99
CA LEU A 130 -6.05 1.59 2.05
C LEU A 130 -6.50 3.04 2.27
N PRO A 131 -7.57 3.55 1.63
CA PRO A 131 -8.00 4.92 1.88
C PRO A 131 -8.37 5.19 3.34
N HIS A 132 -9.02 4.21 3.99
CA HIS A 132 -9.43 4.32 5.40
C HIS A 132 -8.23 4.13 6.34
N THR A 133 -7.41 3.11 6.10
CA THR A 133 -6.27 2.78 6.97
C THR A 133 -5.15 3.81 6.87
N ASN A 134 -4.89 4.35 5.68
CA ASN A 134 -3.88 5.40 5.49
C ASN A 134 -4.32 6.72 6.16
N LYS A 135 -5.62 7.02 6.16
CA LYS A 135 -6.13 8.21 6.87
C LYS A 135 -5.91 8.09 8.37
N LEU A 136 -6.26 6.95 8.97
CA LEU A 136 -5.99 6.64 10.39
C LEU A 136 -4.49 6.74 10.72
N MET A 137 -3.64 6.14 9.88
CA MET A 137 -2.19 6.19 10.06
C MET A 137 -1.66 7.63 9.99
N ASN A 138 -2.10 8.43 9.00
CA ASN A 138 -1.65 9.81 8.83
C ASN A 138 -2.12 10.72 9.97
N GLU A 139 -3.35 10.56 10.45
CA GLU A 139 -3.86 11.28 11.61
C GLU A 139 -3.03 10.97 12.88
N PHE A 140 -2.66 9.70 13.09
CA PHE A 140 -1.78 9.30 14.20
C PHE A 140 -0.37 9.89 14.09
N ILE A 141 0.23 9.83 12.89
CA ILE A 141 1.56 10.41 12.65
C ILE A 141 1.54 11.92 12.90
N ASN A 142 0.54 12.64 12.38
CA ASN A 142 0.46 14.09 12.52
C ASN A 142 0.23 14.52 13.98
N SER A 143 -0.54 13.78 14.75
CA SER A 143 -0.87 14.11 16.15
C SER A 143 0.27 13.81 17.12
N TYR A 144 1.01 12.72 16.93
CA TYR A 144 1.97 12.25 17.93
C TYR A 144 3.43 12.24 17.48
N VAL A 145 3.71 12.04 16.20
CA VAL A 145 5.10 11.95 15.69
C VAL A 145 5.54 13.28 15.08
N ASP A 146 4.63 13.99 14.41
CA ASP A 146 4.93 15.13 13.54
C ASP A 146 4.06 16.35 13.91
N LYS A 147 4.05 16.70 15.21
CA LYS A 147 3.25 17.80 15.83
C LYS A 147 3.30 19.14 15.08
N LYS A 148 4.29 19.36 14.20
CA LYS A 148 4.41 20.55 13.35
C LYS A 148 3.35 20.64 12.24
N LYS A 149 2.67 19.55 11.87
CA LYS A 149 1.60 19.56 10.85
C LYS A 149 0.20 19.86 11.39
N GLU A 150 -0.06 19.58 12.67
CA GLU A 150 -1.36 19.77 13.35
C GLU A 150 -1.60 21.19 13.87
N LEU A 151 -0.54 22.00 14.01
CA LEU A 151 -0.73 23.45 14.03
C LEU A 151 -1.15 23.83 12.62
N GLY A 152 -2.46 23.78 12.37
CA GLY A 152 -3.14 23.87 11.08
C GLY A 152 -2.92 25.15 10.28
N ASN A 153 -1.80 25.85 10.49
CA ASN A 153 -1.18 26.82 9.62
C ASN A 153 -0.24 26.08 8.68
N ARG A 154 -0.77 25.60 7.55
CA ARG A 154 0.11 25.29 6.41
C ARG A 154 0.72 26.61 5.96
N THR A 155 1.99 26.81 6.25
CA THR A 155 2.68 28.05 5.89
C THR A 155 3.34 27.94 4.53
N ASN A 156 3.42 29.04 3.78
CA ASN A 156 4.07 29.13 2.47
C ASN A 156 3.53 28.11 1.46
N ILE A 157 2.20 28.12 1.27
CA ILE A 157 1.52 27.24 0.33
C ILE A 157 1.72 27.79 -1.07
N HIS A 158 2.37 27.01 -1.94
CA HIS A 158 2.44 27.29 -3.37
C HIS A 158 1.60 26.28 -4.15
N MET A 159 0.68 26.77 -4.97
CA MET A 159 -0.18 25.94 -5.82
C MET A 159 -0.15 26.46 -7.25
N ARG A 160 -0.27 25.56 -8.22
CA ARG A 160 -0.43 25.92 -9.63
C ARG A 160 -1.84 25.56 -10.04
N LEU A 161 -2.63 26.55 -10.43
CA LEU A 161 -4.02 26.34 -10.87
C LEU A 161 -4.08 25.89 -12.33
N ASP A 162 -3.22 26.47 -13.17
CA ASP A 162 -3.15 26.19 -14.61
C ASP A 162 -1.70 26.28 -15.11
N SER A 163 -1.47 26.05 -16.41
CA SER A 163 -0.15 26.23 -17.03
C SER A 163 0.47 27.62 -16.75
N ASN A 164 -0.36 28.63 -16.52
CA ASN A 164 0.05 30.02 -16.43
C ASN A 164 -0.32 30.71 -15.11
N THR A 165 -1.00 30.03 -14.19
CA THR A 165 -1.53 30.66 -12.97
C THR A 165 -0.94 29.99 -11.74
N TYR A 166 -0.29 30.79 -10.91
CA TYR A 166 0.32 30.39 -9.65
C TYR A 166 -0.38 31.10 -8.51
N VAL A 167 -0.57 30.37 -7.42
CA VAL A 167 -1.18 30.85 -6.18
C VAL A 167 -0.15 30.65 -5.07
N TYR A 168 0.02 31.69 -4.27
CA TYR A 168 0.76 31.65 -3.03
C TYR A 168 -0.16 32.07 -1.88
N MET A 169 0.02 31.44 -0.73
CA MET A 169 -0.66 31.81 0.51
C MET A 169 0.30 31.60 1.67
N GLU A 170 0.52 32.64 2.48
CA GLU A 170 1.48 32.55 3.57
C GLU A 170 1.02 31.60 4.67
N SER A 171 -0.27 31.61 4.99
CA SER A 171 -0.84 30.65 5.93
C SER A 171 -2.29 30.39 5.60
N PHE A 172 -2.72 29.15 5.78
CA PHE A 172 -4.12 28.77 5.75
C PHE A 172 -4.48 28.16 7.08
N ASP A 173 -5.42 28.75 7.81
CA ASP A 173 -5.96 28.17 9.04
C ASP A 173 -7.15 27.28 8.70
N SER A 174 -6.96 25.97 8.89
CA SER A 174 -7.99 24.95 8.60
C SER A 174 -9.16 24.97 9.61
N LYS A 175 -9.03 25.63 10.76
CA LYS A 175 -10.12 25.76 11.75
C LYS A 175 -11.08 26.88 11.41
N THR A 176 -10.55 28.00 10.93
CA THR A 176 -11.33 29.20 10.58
C THR A 176 -11.61 29.30 9.08
N ASN A 177 -11.11 28.35 8.27
CA ASN A 177 -11.20 28.35 6.80
C ASN A 177 -10.75 29.69 6.18
N THR A 178 -9.76 30.33 6.78
CA THR A 178 -9.27 31.65 6.40
C THR A 178 -7.82 31.56 5.95
N GLY A 179 -7.54 32.10 4.77
CA GLY A 179 -6.18 32.23 4.24
C GLY A 179 -5.66 33.65 4.41
N TYR A 180 -4.39 33.78 4.80
CA TYR A 180 -3.72 35.07 4.99
C TYR A 180 -2.65 35.28 3.92
N ARG A 181 -2.48 36.54 3.48
CA ARG A 181 -1.49 36.96 2.48
C ARG A 181 -1.53 36.10 1.22
N PHE A 182 -2.70 36.12 0.59
CA PHE A 182 -2.98 35.44 -0.67
C PHE A 182 -2.42 36.26 -1.85
N ASN A 183 -1.65 35.59 -2.69
CA ASN A 183 -1.16 36.11 -3.97
C ASN A 183 -1.60 35.17 -5.10
N LEU A 184 -2.11 35.73 -6.19
CA LEU A 184 -2.36 35.01 -7.43
C LEU A 184 -1.63 35.71 -8.56
N ASP A 185 -0.64 35.01 -9.11
CA ASP A 185 0.23 35.47 -10.18
C ASP A 185 -0.16 34.75 -11.47
N ASN A 186 -0.59 35.50 -12.49
CA ASN A 186 -0.95 35.00 -13.81
C ASN A 186 0.07 35.48 -14.84
N PHE A 187 0.71 34.52 -15.51
CA PHE A 187 1.76 34.75 -16.49
C PHE A 187 1.25 34.55 -17.92
N LYS A 188 1.78 35.30 -18.87
CA LYS A 188 1.58 35.10 -20.30
C LYS A 188 2.96 34.96 -20.95
N GLY A 189 3.42 33.71 -21.07
CA GLY A 189 4.83 33.43 -21.40
C GLY A 189 5.73 33.86 -20.24
N ASP A 190 6.78 34.63 -20.53
CA ASP A 190 7.74 35.12 -19.52
C ASP A 190 7.28 36.41 -18.82
N THR A 191 6.11 36.95 -19.19
CA THR A 191 5.61 38.21 -18.63
C THR A 191 4.50 37.97 -17.61
N LEU A 192 4.65 38.53 -16.40
CA LEU A 192 3.57 38.57 -15.42
C LEU A 192 2.46 39.50 -15.94
N TYR A 193 1.32 38.93 -16.30
CA TYR A 193 0.20 39.64 -16.90
C TYR A 193 -0.73 40.25 -15.86
N LYS A 194 -1.01 39.52 -14.77
CA LYS A 194 -1.93 39.97 -13.72
C LYS A 194 -1.49 39.42 -12.37
N LYS A 195 -1.54 40.28 -11.35
CA LYS A 195 -1.31 39.92 -9.95
C LYS A 195 -2.50 40.36 -9.10
N LEU A 196 -3.04 39.43 -8.32
CA LEU A 196 -4.05 39.70 -7.30
C LEU A 196 -3.42 39.44 -5.93
N VAL A 197 -3.59 40.38 -5.01
CA VAL A 197 -3.07 40.29 -3.65
C VAL A 197 -4.21 40.56 -2.68
N SER A 198 -4.28 39.79 -1.61
CA SER A 198 -5.14 40.02 -0.45
C SER A 198 -4.33 39.73 0.80
N ASP A 199 -4.31 40.66 1.74
CA ASP A 199 -3.68 40.46 3.05
C ASP A 199 -4.55 39.61 3.98
#